data_AF-A0A1W2D5F3-F1
#
_entry.id   AF-A0A1W2D5F3-F1
#
_cell.length_a   1.000
_cell.length_b   1.000
_cell.length_c   1.000
_cell.angle_alpha   90.00
_cell.angle_beta   90.00
_cell.angle_gamma   90.00
#
_symmetry.space_group_name_H-M   'P 1'
#
loop_
_entity.id
_entity.type
_entity.pdbx_description
1 polymer ?
#
loop_
_entity_poly.entity_id
_entity_poly.type
_entity_poly.pdbx_seq_one_letter_code
_entity_poly.pdbx_strand_id
1 'polypeptide(L)'
;MMYFKGVKLFLALAVGLCASNPAFAGTSDWMIGSDVHSYTLKIAAEGMIVTRMECKDSGKMDLDINSAYVRLTYAPNIKRTGWRLDGWVNLQENQEFWKSMGYKLVSHTVFERKRTGLRLYCMIYHKN
;
A
#
# COMPACT_ATOMS: atom_id res chain seq x y z
N MET A 1 -55.27 -25.95 -43.42
CA MET A 1 -54.04 -26.65 -43.85
C MET A 1 -52.85 -25.89 -43.29
N MET A 2 -52.02 -26.58 -42.48
CA MET A 2 -50.61 -26.34 -42.06
C MET A 2 -50.11 -24.89 -41.81
N TYR A 3 -49.73 -24.51 -40.57
CA TYR A 3 -48.52 -24.80 -39.75
C TYR A 3 -47.33 -23.82 -39.94
N PHE A 4 -46.64 -23.58 -38.80
CA PHE A 4 -45.30 -23.01 -38.55
C PHE A 4 -45.31 -21.69 -37.76
N LYS A 5 -45.21 -21.74 -36.42
CA LYS A 5 -44.00 -21.90 -35.57
C LYS A 5 -43.10 -20.66 -35.51
N GLY A 6 -43.27 -19.91 -34.41
CA GLY A 6 -42.19 -19.52 -33.50
C GLY A 6 -41.34 -18.31 -33.86
N VAL A 7 -41.39 -17.27 -33.03
CA VAL A 7 -40.23 -16.39 -32.78
C VAL A 7 -40.18 -16.04 -31.28
N LYS A 8 -39.32 -16.80 -30.60
CA LYS A 8 -38.33 -16.44 -29.57
C LYS A 8 -38.71 -15.39 -28.52
N LEU A 9 -38.88 -15.91 -27.29
CA LEU A 9 -38.45 -15.32 -26.02
C LEU A 9 -37.24 -14.40 -26.20
N PHE A 10 -37.40 -13.10 -25.92
CA PHE A 10 -36.29 -12.25 -25.52
C PHE A 10 -36.31 -12.17 -23.99
N LEU A 11 -35.43 -12.95 -23.37
CA LEU A 11 -35.09 -12.87 -21.96
C LEU A 11 -34.70 -11.42 -21.63
N ALA A 12 -35.46 -10.78 -20.76
CA ALA A 12 -34.99 -9.62 -20.00
C ALA A 12 -33.90 -10.09 -19.03
N LEU A 13 -32.64 -10.05 -19.46
CA LEU A 13 -31.48 -10.26 -18.60
C LEU A 13 -31.13 -8.92 -17.92
N ALA A 14 -32.01 -8.46 -17.04
CA ALA A 14 -31.81 -7.27 -16.21
C ALA A 14 -31.62 -7.69 -14.75
N VAL A 15 -30.54 -8.42 -14.44
CA VAL A 15 -30.16 -8.70 -13.06
C VAL A 15 -28.64 -8.75 -12.94
N GLY A 16 -28.08 -7.85 -12.13
CA GLY A 16 -26.88 -8.17 -11.36
C GLY A 16 -25.55 -7.55 -11.79
N LEU A 17 -25.51 -6.31 -12.28
CA LEU A 17 -24.31 -5.48 -12.06
C LEU A 17 -24.34 -4.99 -10.61
N CYS A 18 -24.08 -5.88 -9.65
CA CYS A 18 -23.54 -5.44 -8.37
C CYS A 18 -22.25 -4.71 -8.70
N ALA A 19 -22.27 -3.39 -8.53
CA ALA A 19 -21.10 -2.56 -8.60
C ALA A 19 -20.04 -3.14 -7.65
N SER A 20 -19.12 -3.93 -8.19
CA SER A 20 -17.81 -4.07 -7.59
C SER A 20 -17.22 -2.67 -7.62
N ASN A 21 -17.32 -1.94 -6.50
CA ASN A 21 -16.53 -0.74 -6.32
C ASN A 21 -15.10 -1.14 -6.69
N PRO A 22 -14.50 -0.55 -7.74
CA PRO A 22 -13.10 -0.82 -7.99
C PRO A 22 -12.39 -0.48 -6.69
N ALA A 23 -11.67 -1.44 -6.12
CA ALA A 23 -10.89 -1.21 -4.91
C ALA A 23 -9.93 -0.07 -5.25
N PHE A 24 -10.26 1.15 -4.83
CA PHE A 24 -9.50 2.34 -5.19
C PHE A 24 -8.13 2.20 -4.52
N ALA A 25 -7.12 1.87 -5.30
CA ALA A 25 -5.74 1.84 -4.86
C ALA A 25 -5.03 3.05 -5.46
N GLY A 26 -4.68 4.02 -4.62
CA GLY A 26 -3.85 5.16 -4.98
C GLY A 26 -2.37 4.81 -4.87
N THR A 27 -1.54 5.45 -5.68
CA THR A 27 -0.09 5.39 -5.55
C THR A 27 0.46 6.80 -5.61
N SER A 28 1.31 7.17 -4.66
CA SER A 28 1.96 8.48 -4.66
C SER A 28 3.02 8.56 -5.76
N ASP A 29 3.43 9.77 -6.11
CA ASP A 29 4.73 9.95 -6.75
C ASP A 29 5.86 9.60 -5.77
N TRP A 30 7.09 9.53 -6.30
CA TRP A 30 8.28 9.40 -5.47
C TRP A 30 8.49 10.70 -4.68
N MET A 31 8.55 10.58 -3.35
CA MET A 31 8.81 11.69 -2.42
C MET A 31 10.10 11.47 -1.65
N ILE A 32 10.74 12.54 -1.19
CA ILE A 32 11.88 12.40 -0.27
C ILE A 32 11.39 11.89 1.09
N GLY A 33 12.20 11.12 1.80
CA GLY A 33 11.84 10.51 3.08
C GLY A 33 11.27 11.49 4.12
N SER A 34 11.76 12.73 4.13
CA SER A 34 11.29 13.78 5.06
C SER A 34 9.82 14.14 4.87
N ASP A 35 9.26 13.92 3.69
CA ASP A 35 7.89 14.32 3.35
C ASP A 35 6.88 13.22 3.64
N VAL A 36 7.36 11.99 3.86
CA VAL A 36 6.55 10.79 4.05
C VAL A 36 5.60 10.95 5.23
N HIS A 37 6.08 11.48 6.36
CA HIS A 37 5.25 11.65 7.55
C HIS A 37 4.04 12.56 7.27
N SER A 38 4.29 13.76 6.73
CA SER A 38 3.23 14.71 6.37
C SER A 38 2.25 14.12 5.36
N TYR A 39 2.75 13.40 4.35
CA TYR A 39 1.90 12.73 3.36
C TYR A 39 1.02 11.64 4.01
N THR A 40 1.58 10.85 4.93
CA THR A 40 0.83 9.79 5.64
C THR A 40 -0.28 10.35 6.52
N LEU A 41 -0.05 11.48 7.18
CA LEU A 41 -1.08 12.17 7.96
C LEU A 41 -2.23 12.63 7.07
N LYS A 42 -1.91 13.20 5.90
CA LYS A 42 -2.92 13.63 4.92
C LYS A 42 -3.82 12.45 4.49
N ILE A 43 -3.23 11.36 3.99
CA ILE A 43 -4.03 10.23 3.50
C ILE A 43 -4.76 9.50 4.65
N ALA A 44 -4.20 9.48 5.86
CA ALA A 44 -4.88 8.93 7.03
C ALA A 44 -6.13 9.75 7.39
N ALA A 45 -6.06 11.09 7.30
CA ALA A 45 -7.21 11.97 7.51
C ALA A 45 -8.30 11.78 6.44
N GLU A 46 -7.91 11.38 5.22
CA GLU A 46 -8.82 10.99 4.13
C GLU A 46 -9.38 9.55 4.30
N GLY A 47 -9.06 8.87 5.41
CA GLY A 47 -9.56 7.53 5.69
C GLY A 47 -8.83 6.42 4.93
N MET A 48 -7.58 6.65 4.51
CA MET A 48 -6.77 5.68 3.77
C MET A 48 -5.81 4.91 4.68
N ILE A 49 -5.36 3.76 4.19
CA ILE A 49 -4.32 2.91 4.78
C ILE A 49 -3.27 2.59 3.71
N VAL A 50 -2.00 2.73 4.07
CA VAL A 50 -0.89 2.31 3.21
C VAL A 50 -0.81 0.79 3.19
N THR A 51 -0.71 0.19 2.02
CA THR A 51 -0.61 -1.26 1.80
C THR A 51 0.75 -1.70 1.29
N ARG A 52 1.53 -0.78 0.71
CA ARG A 52 2.89 -1.02 0.23
C ARG A 52 3.73 0.24 0.39
N MET A 53 4.97 0.05 0.80
CA MET A 53 5.99 1.09 0.86
C MET A 53 7.18 0.65 0.01
N GLU A 54 7.50 1.46 -0.99
CA GLU A 54 8.64 1.26 -1.87
C GLU A 54 9.69 2.31 -1.60
N CYS A 55 10.96 1.93 -1.64
CA CYS A 55 12.03 2.90 -1.53
C CYS A 55 13.23 2.63 -2.43
N LYS A 56 13.93 3.70 -2.77
CA LYS A 56 15.15 3.70 -3.59
C LYS A 56 16.11 4.76 -3.09
N ASP A 57 17.39 4.61 -3.39
CA ASP A 57 18.43 5.55 -2.96
C ASP A 57 18.13 6.97 -3.44
N SER A 58 18.17 7.95 -2.54
CA SER A 58 18.06 9.37 -2.87
C SER A 58 19.41 10.05 -3.12
N GLY A 59 20.52 9.40 -2.77
CA GLY A 59 21.85 9.99 -2.73
C GLY A 59 22.16 10.80 -1.46
N LYS A 60 21.18 11.06 -0.58
CA LYS A 60 21.40 11.78 0.70
C LYS A 60 22.16 10.93 1.71
N MET A 61 23.08 11.54 2.42
CA MET A 61 23.94 10.87 3.42
C MET A 61 23.26 10.79 4.80
N ASP A 62 22.11 10.14 4.86
CA ASP A 62 21.41 9.79 6.10
C ASP A 62 21.42 8.26 6.30
N LEU A 63 21.00 7.80 7.49
CA LEU A 63 20.94 6.37 7.85
C LEU A 63 19.50 5.84 7.98
N ASP A 64 18.51 6.71 7.86
CA ASP A 64 17.08 6.40 8.02
C ASP A 64 16.32 6.61 6.71
N ILE A 65 14.99 6.69 6.80
CA ILE A 65 14.10 6.97 5.67
C ILE A 65 14.48 8.23 4.86
N ASN A 66 15.15 9.22 5.44
CA ASN A 66 15.59 10.44 4.75
C ASN A 66 16.67 10.16 3.70
N SER A 67 17.37 9.03 3.81
CA SER A 67 18.31 8.55 2.80
C SER A 67 17.62 8.03 1.53
N ALA A 68 16.29 7.93 1.53
CA ALA A 68 15.50 7.32 0.46
C ALA A 68 14.55 8.28 -0.25
N TYR A 69 14.29 7.99 -1.52
CA TYR A 69 13.00 8.30 -2.13
C TYR A 69 12.01 7.20 -1.78
N VAL A 70 10.78 7.58 -1.46
CA VAL A 70 9.72 6.68 -1.02
C VAL A 70 8.50 6.83 -1.94
N ARG A 71 7.82 5.72 -2.21
CA ARG A 71 6.53 5.67 -2.89
C ARG A 71 5.57 4.81 -2.10
N LEU A 72 4.35 5.30 -1.89
CA LEU A 72 3.33 4.63 -1.09
C LEU A 72 2.17 4.19 -1.98
N THR A 73 1.76 2.93 -1.86
CA THR A 73 0.47 2.46 -2.36
C THR A 73 -0.50 2.41 -1.20
N TYR A 74 -1.73 2.91 -1.39
CA TYR A 74 -2.71 3.05 -0.34
C TYR A 74 -4.13 2.77 -0.85
N ALA A 75 -5.02 2.37 0.04
CA ALA A 75 -6.41 2.05 -0.26
C ALA A 75 -7.34 2.53 0.88
N PRO A 76 -8.67 2.56 0.70
CA PRO A 76 -9.60 2.90 1.76
C PRO A 76 -9.45 2.00 2.99
N ASN A 77 -9.37 2.60 4.18
CA ASN A 77 -9.25 1.91 5.45
C ASN A 77 -10.63 1.56 6.04
N ILE A 78 -11.39 0.74 5.32
CA ILE A 78 -12.78 0.38 5.69
C ILE A 78 -12.85 -0.26 7.08
N LYS A 79 -11.81 -1.01 7.46
CA LYS A 79 -11.71 -1.74 8.73
C LYS A 79 -11.15 -0.90 9.88
N ARG A 80 -10.78 0.36 9.63
CA ARG A 80 -10.11 1.25 10.62
C ARG A 80 -8.88 0.59 11.26
N THR A 81 -8.15 -0.19 10.48
CA THR A 81 -6.94 -0.88 10.91
C THR A 81 -5.85 0.14 11.24
N GLY A 82 -5.24 0.05 12.42
CA GLY A 82 -4.08 0.86 12.77
C GLY A 82 -2.88 0.48 11.90
N TRP A 83 -2.05 1.44 11.49
CA TRP A 83 -0.89 1.17 10.65
C TRP A 83 0.31 2.07 10.96
N ARG A 84 1.51 1.60 10.60
CA ARG A 84 2.79 2.25 10.86
C ARG A 84 3.76 2.01 9.71
N LEU A 85 4.46 3.06 9.29
CA LEU A 85 5.61 2.95 8.40
C LEU A 85 6.89 2.99 9.22
N ASP A 86 7.93 2.37 8.69
CA ASP A 86 9.26 2.46 9.27
C ASP A 86 10.36 2.26 8.21
N GLY A 87 11.52 2.88 8.46
CA GLY A 87 12.70 2.86 7.60
C GLY A 87 13.93 2.55 8.43
N TRP A 88 14.37 1.28 8.45
CA TRP A 88 15.47 0.83 9.32
C TRP A 88 16.45 -0.08 8.60
N VAL A 89 17.68 -0.14 9.10
CA VAL A 89 18.76 -0.97 8.53
C VAL A 89 18.65 -2.45 8.91
N ASN A 90 17.92 -2.78 9.97
CA ASN A 90 17.73 -4.14 10.47
C ASN A 90 16.25 -4.56 10.43
N LEU A 91 15.88 -5.36 9.42
CA LEU A 91 14.51 -5.83 9.23
C LEU A 91 14.00 -6.68 10.41
N GLN A 92 14.84 -7.58 10.92
CA GLN A 92 14.39 -8.56 11.92
C GLN A 92 14.10 -7.89 13.26
N GLU A 93 15.04 -7.08 13.75
CA GLU A 93 14.89 -6.31 14.99
C GLU A 93 13.64 -5.42 14.93
N ASN A 94 13.43 -4.75 13.80
CA ASN A 94 12.28 -3.87 13.66
C ASN A 94 10.96 -4.66 13.59
N GLN A 95 10.96 -5.80 12.91
CA GLN A 95 9.81 -6.70 12.89
C GLN A 95 9.47 -7.24 14.28
N GLU A 96 10.46 -7.60 15.09
CA GLU A 96 10.27 -8.07 16.47
C GLU A 96 9.72 -6.95 17.36
N PHE A 97 10.26 -5.74 17.25
CA PHE A 97 9.77 -4.56 17.96
C PHE A 97 8.28 -4.30 17.65
N TRP A 98 7.91 -4.15 16.38
CA TRP A 98 6.53 -3.88 16.00
C TRP A 98 5.58 -5.04 16.32
N LYS A 99 6.07 -6.29 16.23
CA LYS A 99 5.31 -7.47 16.66
C LYS A 99 4.99 -7.44 18.15
N SER A 100 5.94 -7.03 19.00
CA SER A 100 5.69 -6.86 20.45
C SER A 100 4.59 -5.82 20.73
N MET A 101 4.45 -4.83 19.83
CA MET A 101 3.41 -3.81 19.88
C MET A 101 2.10 -4.23 19.20
N GLY A 102 1.94 -5.50 18.83
CA GLY A 102 0.73 -6.04 18.20
C GLY A 102 0.55 -5.65 16.72
N TYR A 103 1.63 -5.30 16.04
CA TYR A 103 1.62 -5.05 14.60
C TYR A 103 2.22 -6.23 13.82
N LYS A 104 1.82 -6.40 12.57
CA LYS A 104 2.35 -7.39 11.64
C LYS A 104 2.89 -6.70 10.39
N LEU A 105 4.07 -7.11 9.95
CA LEU A 105 4.65 -6.65 8.69
C LEU A 105 3.77 -7.11 7.52
N VAL A 106 3.33 -6.17 6.69
CA VAL A 106 2.46 -6.44 5.54
C VAL A 106 3.24 -6.37 4.23
N SER A 107 4.18 -5.43 4.14
CA SER A 107 5.06 -5.32 2.98
C SER A 107 6.36 -4.64 3.39
N HIS A 108 7.43 -4.99 2.69
CA HIS A 108 8.68 -4.25 2.74
C HIS A 108 9.34 -4.22 1.36
N THR A 109 10.17 -3.21 1.16
CA THR A 109 11.16 -3.15 0.08
C THR A 109 12.52 -2.80 0.67
N VAL A 110 13.57 -2.94 -0.12
CA VAL A 110 14.94 -2.65 0.30
C VAL A 110 15.69 -1.99 -0.84
N PHE A 111 16.53 -1.00 -0.53
CA PHE A 111 17.59 -0.58 -1.42
C PHE A 111 18.95 -0.75 -0.75
N GLU A 112 19.98 -0.91 -1.57
CA GLU A 112 21.36 -0.93 -1.14
C GLU A 112 22.15 0.13 -1.91
N ARG A 113 22.81 1.04 -1.18
CA ARG A 113 23.65 2.08 -1.78
C ARG A 113 24.98 1.48 -2.19
N LYS A 114 25.20 1.36 -3.51
CA LYS A 114 26.41 0.76 -4.09
C LYS A 114 27.73 1.28 -3.51
N ARG A 115 27.80 2.58 -3.20
CA ARG A 115 29.03 3.21 -2.71
C ARG A 115 29.37 2.87 -1.25
N THR A 116 28.36 2.75 -0.39
CA THR A 116 28.56 2.62 1.07
C THR A 116 28.09 1.29 1.63
N GLY A 117 27.40 0.47 0.83
CA GLY A 117 26.71 -0.73 1.31
C GLY A 117 25.53 -0.43 2.24
N LEU A 118 25.09 0.83 2.34
CA LEU A 118 23.94 1.18 3.19
C LEU A 118 22.71 0.44 2.67
N ARG A 119 22.18 -0.46 3.49
CA ARG A 119 20.94 -1.18 3.24
C ARG A 119 19.84 -0.59 4.10
N LEU A 120 18.78 -0.10 3.47
CA LEU A 120 17.62 0.42 4.17
C LEU A 120 16.39 -0.38 3.77
N TYR A 121 15.70 -0.93 4.78
CA TYR A 121 14.40 -1.56 4.61
C TYR A 121 13.32 -0.51 4.83
N CYS A 122 12.32 -0.50 3.96
CA CYS A 122 11.16 0.38 4.05
C CYS A 122 9.93 -0.49 4.22
N MET A 123 9.28 -0.36 5.37
CA MET A 123 8.36 -1.34 5.92
C MET A 123 7.00 -0.70 6.20
N ILE A 124 5.93 -1.45 5.97
CA ILE A 124 4.58 -1.11 6.39
C ILE A 124 4.03 -2.22 7.28
N TYR A 125 3.55 -1.81 8.44
CA TYR A 125 2.96 -2.67 9.44
C TYR A 125 1.49 -2.31 9.66
N HIS A 126 0.64 -3.33 9.80
CA HIS A 126 -0.77 -3.18 10.20
C HIS A 126 -0.99 -3.79 11.57
N LYS A 127 -1.87 -3.19 12.37
CA LYS A 127 -2.26 -3.70 13.67
C LYS A 127 -3.05 -5.00 13.48
N ASN A 128 -2.68 -6.04 14.23
CA ASN A 128 -3.45 -7.28 14.30
C ASN A 128 -4.76 -7.09 15.05
#